data_AF-A0A8X6T809-F1
#
_entry.id   AF-A0A8X6T809-F1
#
_cell.length_a   1.000
_cell.length_b   1.000
_cell.length_c   1.000
_cell.angle_alpha   90.00
_cell.angle_beta   90.00
_cell.angle_gamma   90.00
#
_symmetry.space_group_name_H-M   'P 1'
#
loop_
_entity.id
_entity.type
_entity.pdbx_description
1 polymer ?
#
loop_
_entity_poly.entity_id
_entity_poly.type
_entity_poly.pdbx_seq_one_letter_code
_entity_poly.pdbx_strand_id
1 'polypeptide(L)'
;LDDLGSRCAEYYKLGCRFAKWRCVLKIRDHTPSPLNILENANVLARYATECQKNGIVPIVEPEILPDGDHDLERCQKVTEKVLAAVYKALSDHHVYLEGTLLKPNMVTPGQSCSKKYAPQDVAKATVTALQRTVPAAVPGITFLSGGQSEEEASIHLDALNKYPGKKPWALTFSYGRALQASALKAWAGKNESVKAGQDEFIKRAKANSLACQGKYVAGSIDSLASKSSNFVPTHAY
;
A
#
# COMPACT_ATOMS: atom_id res chain seq x y z
N LEU A 1 -7.01 -17.56 9.88
CA LEU A 1 -6.30 -18.60 9.10
C LEU A 1 -7.11 -19.88 9.14
N ASP A 2 -7.71 -20.17 10.29
CA ASP A 2 -8.88 -21.04 10.43
C ASP A 2 -9.83 -20.81 9.27
N ASP A 3 -10.36 -21.90 8.72
CA ASP A 3 -11.29 -22.01 7.58
C ASP A 3 -10.95 -21.28 6.27
N LEU A 4 -9.78 -20.63 6.16
CA LEU A 4 -9.42 -19.80 5.02
C LEU A 4 -9.48 -20.55 3.70
N GLY A 5 -9.07 -21.82 3.65
CA GLY A 5 -9.13 -22.64 2.45
C GLY A 5 -10.55 -22.80 1.92
N SER A 6 -11.48 -23.20 2.79
CA SER A 6 -12.91 -23.35 2.46
C SER A 6 -13.50 -22.03 1.95
N ARG A 7 -13.18 -20.91 2.63
CA ARG A 7 -13.63 -19.58 2.21
C ARG A 7 -13.03 -19.16 0.88
N CYS A 8 -11.74 -19.40 0.64
CA CYS A 8 -11.11 -19.10 -0.65
C CYS A 8 -11.75 -19.90 -1.79
N ALA A 9 -12.03 -21.18 -1.58
CA ALA A 9 -12.72 -22.01 -2.58
C ALA A 9 -14.15 -21.49 -2.87
N GLU A 10 -14.88 -21.05 -1.85
CA GLU A 10 -16.19 -20.43 -2.01
C GLU A 10 -16.10 -19.09 -2.76
N TYR A 11 -15.20 -18.19 -2.35
CA TYR A 11 -15.01 -16.89 -3.00
C TYR A 11 -14.56 -17.04 -4.45
N TYR A 12 -13.76 -18.06 -4.77
CA TYR A 12 -13.40 -18.36 -6.16
C TYR A 12 -14.64 -18.71 -6.99
N LYS A 13 -15.55 -19.53 -6.48
CA LYS A 13 -16.83 -19.86 -7.13
C LYS A 13 -17.72 -18.63 -7.31
N LEU A 14 -17.67 -17.68 -6.36
CA LEU A 14 -18.37 -16.40 -6.44
C LEU A 14 -17.71 -15.36 -7.37
N GLY A 15 -16.57 -15.69 -7.99
CA GLY A 15 -15.90 -14.85 -8.99
C GLY A 15 -14.71 -14.04 -8.48
N CYS A 16 -14.35 -14.13 -7.20
CA CYS A 16 -13.12 -13.51 -6.70
C CYS A 16 -11.89 -14.19 -7.34
N ARG A 17 -10.87 -13.40 -7.69
CA ARG A 17 -9.61 -13.88 -8.29
C ARG A 17 -8.37 -13.44 -7.54
N PHE A 18 -8.53 -12.54 -6.59
CA PHE A 18 -7.48 -12.14 -5.66
C PHE A 18 -8.08 -11.91 -4.28
N ALA A 19 -7.24 -11.94 -3.25
CA ALA A 19 -7.58 -11.63 -1.88
C ALA A 19 -6.58 -10.63 -1.30
N LYS A 20 -6.88 -10.08 -0.11
CA LYS A 20 -6.01 -9.17 0.61
C LYS A 20 -5.96 -9.55 2.09
N TRP A 21 -4.76 -9.63 2.66
CA TRP A 21 -4.55 -9.78 4.10
C TRP A 21 -3.63 -8.68 4.63
N ARG A 22 -4.12 -7.96 5.65
CA ARG A 22 -3.41 -6.82 6.25
C ARG A 22 -2.78 -7.21 7.57
N CYS A 23 -1.48 -7.02 7.65
CA CYS A 23 -0.68 -7.01 8.86
C CYS A 23 -0.28 -5.58 9.21
N VAL A 24 -0.07 -5.29 10.49
CA VAL A 24 0.20 -3.94 10.97
C VAL A 24 1.43 -3.94 11.86
N LEU A 25 2.37 -3.04 11.55
CA LEU A 25 3.60 -2.83 12.29
C LEU A 25 3.71 -1.35 12.67
N LYS A 26 4.36 -1.05 13.80
CA LYS A 26 4.50 0.33 14.32
C LYS A 26 5.97 0.66 14.55
N ILE A 27 6.40 1.83 14.08
CA ILE A 27 7.72 2.38 14.39
C ILE A 27 7.62 3.12 15.72
N ARG A 28 8.41 2.67 16.70
CA ARG A 28 8.68 3.34 17.98
C ARG A 28 10.13 3.06 18.37
N ASP A 29 10.53 3.45 19.58
CA ASP A 29 11.89 3.25 20.10
C ASP A 29 12.33 1.78 20.02
N HIS A 30 11.43 0.87 20.42
CA HIS A 30 11.71 -0.58 20.48
C HIS A 30 10.85 -1.42 19.53
N THR A 31 10.06 -0.79 18.65
CA THR A 31 9.19 -1.49 17.69
C THR A 31 9.44 -1.08 16.24
N PRO A 32 9.20 -1.96 15.26
CA PRO A 32 8.71 -3.33 15.42
C PRO A 32 9.78 -4.26 16.03
N SER A 33 9.36 -5.07 17.01
CA SER A 33 10.24 -6.03 17.66
C SER A 33 10.53 -7.22 16.72
N PRO A 34 11.62 -7.99 16.94
CA PRO A 34 11.88 -9.19 16.14
C PRO A 34 10.69 -10.16 16.10
N LEU A 35 10.02 -10.38 17.24
CA LEU A 35 8.81 -11.20 17.32
C LEU A 35 7.68 -10.64 16.45
N ASN A 36 7.42 -9.32 16.53
CA ASN A 36 6.36 -8.69 15.73
C ASN A 36 6.62 -8.85 14.22
N ILE A 37 7.86 -8.71 13.76
CA ILE A 37 8.24 -8.91 12.36
C ILE A 37 8.03 -10.38 11.97
N LEU A 38 8.55 -11.32 12.77
CA LEU A 38 8.51 -12.75 12.48
C LEU A 38 7.07 -13.27 12.37
N GLU A 39 6.21 -12.95 13.35
CA GLU A 39 4.82 -13.42 13.36
C GLU A 39 4.01 -12.86 12.19
N ASN A 40 4.18 -11.57 11.87
CA ASN A 40 3.47 -10.96 10.74
C ASN A 40 3.97 -11.51 9.39
N ALA A 41 5.27 -11.76 9.24
CA ALA A 41 5.80 -12.40 8.03
C ALA A 41 5.24 -13.82 7.87
N ASN A 42 5.23 -14.61 8.95
CA ASN A 42 4.76 -15.99 8.94
C ASN A 42 3.26 -16.10 8.64
N VAL A 43 2.41 -15.25 9.25
CA VAL A 43 0.96 -15.28 8.99
C VAL A 43 0.64 -14.87 7.54
N LEU A 44 1.36 -13.89 6.98
CA LEU A 44 1.21 -13.49 5.58
C LEU A 44 1.59 -14.61 4.62
N ALA A 45 2.65 -15.36 4.92
CA ALA A 45 3.07 -16.50 4.12
C ALA A 45 2.04 -17.63 4.14
N ARG A 46 1.53 -18.00 5.33
CA ARG A 46 0.46 -19.00 5.47
C ARG A 46 -0.82 -18.60 4.72
N TYR A 47 -1.20 -17.33 4.82
CA TYR A 47 -2.33 -16.77 4.06
C TYR A 47 -2.11 -16.88 2.55
N ALA A 48 -0.92 -16.51 2.07
CA ALA A 48 -0.60 -16.53 0.65
C ALA A 48 -0.63 -17.96 0.08
N THR A 49 -0.04 -18.93 0.79
CA THR A 49 -0.08 -20.34 0.43
C THR A 49 -1.51 -20.84 0.30
N GLU A 50 -2.39 -20.49 1.23
CA GLU A 50 -3.78 -20.97 1.21
C GLU A 50 -4.60 -20.33 0.09
N CYS A 51 -4.37 -19.05 -0.22
CA CYS A 51 -4.95 -18.41 -1.40
C CYS A 51 -4.53 -19.10 -2.70
N GLN A 52 -3.23 -19.37 -2.88
CA GLN A 52 -2.72 -19.97 -4.11
C GLN A 52 -3.23 -21.39 -4.36
N LYS A 53 -3.36 -22.21 -3.31
CA LYS A 53 -3.98 -23.55 -3.41
C LYS A 53 -5.40 -23.52 -3.97
N ASN A 54 -6.11 -22.42 -3.77
CA ASN A 54 -7.50 -22.23 -4.17
C ASN A 54 -7.64 -21.32 -5.41
N GLY A 55 -6.55 -21.08 -6.15
CA GLY A 55 -6.57 -20.28 -7.38
C GLY A 55 -6.78 -18.78 -7.16
N ILE A 56 -6.55 -18.27 -5.95
CA ILE A 56 -6.69 -16.86 -5.58
C ILE A 56 -5.31 -16.23 -5.49
N VAL A 57 -5.10 -15.09 -6.17
CA VAL A 57 -3.87 -14.29 -6.06
C VAL A 57 -3.84 -13.58 -4.68
N PRO A 58 -2.85 -13.81 -3.81
CA PRO A 58 -2.73 -13.09 -2.55
C PRO A 58 -2.06 -11.73 -2.74
N ILE A 59 -2.75 -10.66 -2.34
CA ILE A 59 -2.13 -9.37 -2.03
C ILE A 59 -1.59 -9.44 -0.59
N VAL A 60 -0.27 -9.34 -0.47
CA VAL A 60 0.48 -9.38 0.80
C VAL A 60 0.66 -7.96 1.31
N GLU A 61 0.02 -7.60 2.43
CA GLU A 61 0.01 -6.22 2.95
C GLU A 61 0.66 -6.12 4.35
N PRO A 62 1.99 -5.98 4.45
CA PRO A 62 2.70 -5.70 5.70
C PRO A 62 2.77 -4.18 5.94
N GLU A 63 1.66 -3.56 6.37
CA GLU A 63 1.61 -2.11 6.57
C GLU A 63 2.41 -1.67 7.80
N ILE A 64 3.44 -0.85 7.57
CA ILE A 64 4.11 -0.09 8.62
C ILE A 64 3.40 1.26 8.75
N LEU A 65 2.83 1.52 9.92
CA LEU A 65 2.06 2.74 10.16
C LEU A 65 2.95 3.99 10.20
N PRO A 66 2.43 5.14 9.70
CA PRO A 66 3.14 6.41 9.74
C PRO A 66 3.09 7.10 11.12
N ASP A 67 2.44 6.52 12.13
CA ASP A 67 2.38 7.07 13.48
C ASP A 67 3.79 7.32 14.06
N GLY A 68 4.00 8.51 14.61
CA GLY A 68 5.25 8.90 15.28
C GLY A 68 5.97 10.07 14.60
N ASP A 69 7.11 10.43 15.16
CA ASP A 69 7.97 11.55 14.76
C ASP A 69 9.26 11.12 14.03
N HIS A 70 9.37 9.82 13.74
CA HIS A 70 10.52 9.22 13.07
C HIS A 70 10.79 9.83 11.70
N ASP A 71 12.06 9.87 11.31
CA ASP A 71 12.50 10.39 10.03
C ASP A 71 12.33 9.38 8.88
N LEU A 72 12.63 9.83 7.65
CA LEU A 72 12.48 9.04 6.44
C LEU A 72 13.44 7.85 6.45
N GLU A 73 14.65 8.06 6.95
CA GLU A 73 15.72 7.07 7.05
C GLU A 73 15.34 5.92 7.99
N ARG A 74 14.71 6.24 9.14
CA ARG A 74 14.16 5.25 10.06
C ARG A 74 13.05 4.42 9.40
N CYS A 75 12.12 5.08 8.69
CA CYS A 75 11.06 4.38 7.96
C CYS A 75 11.64 3.45 6.88
N GLN A 76 12.65 3.90 6.14
CA GLN A 76 13.34 3.09 5.13
C GLN A 76 13.98 1.86 5.76
N LYS A 77 14.73 2.04 6.85
CA LYS A 77 15.40 0.95 7.57
C LYS A 77 14.42 -0.11 8.08
N VAL A 78 13.28 0.32 8.63
CA VAL A 78 12.25 -0.61 9.11
C VAL A 78 11.57 -1.32 7.93
N THR A 79 11.24 -0.60 6.86
CA THR A 79 10.67 -1.17 5.64
C THR A 79 11.57 -2.26 5.06
N GLU A 80 12.88 -2.01 4.94
CA GLU A 80 13.84 -2.99 4.44
C GLU A 80 13.86 -4.26 5.32
N LYS A 81 13.90 -4.10 6.65
CA LYS A 81 13.88 -5.25 7.58
C LYS A 81 12.60 -6.08 7.49
N VAL A 82 11.45 -5.40 7.41
CA VAL A 82 10.14 -6.07 7.35
C VAL A 82 9.99 -6.81 6.03
N LEU A 83 10.29 -6.17 4.90
CA LEU A 83 10.15 -6.79 3.58
C LEU A 83 11.12 -7.97 3.40
N ALA A 84 12.35 -7.87 3.90
CA ALA A 84 13.29 -9.00 3.89
C ALA A 84 12.72 -10.21 4.65
N ALA A 85 12.14 -10.00 5.84
CA ALA A 85 11.51 -11.06 6.61
C ALA A 85 10.27 -11.64 5.90
N VAL A 86 9.44 -10.79 5.29
CA VAL A 86 8.26 -11.22 4.52
C VAL A 86 8.68 -12.11 3.36
N TYR A 87 9.63 -11.70 2.52
CA TYR A 87 10.04 -12.53 1.37
C TYR A 87 10.77 -13.81 1.78
N LYS A 88 11.51 -13.79 2.89
CA LYS A 88 12.05 -15.03 3.48
C LYS A 88 10.94 -15.99 3.89
N ALA A 89 9.91 -15.50 4.58
CA ALA A 89 8.76 -16.32 4.98
C ALA A 89 7.98 -16.84 3.75
N LEU A 90 7.74 -16.01 2.73
CA LEU A 90 7.09 -16.45 1.49
C LEU A 90 7.89 -17.58 0.81
N SER A 91 9.22 -17.46 0.78
CA SER A 91 10.13 -18.50 0.28
C SER A 91 10.01 -19.80 1.09
N ASP A 92 10.04 -19.71 2.41
CA ASP A 92 9.96 -20.87 3.31
C ASP A 92 8.63 -21.62 3.22
N HIS A 93 7.56 -20.92 2.86
CA HIS A 93 6.22 -21.49 2.66
C HIS A 93 5.93 -21.85 1.19
N HIS A 94 6.96 -21.84 0.33
CA HIS A 94 6.90 -22.22 -1.08
C HIS A 94 5.88 -21.40 -1.89
N VAL A 95 5.72 -20.11 -1.57
CA VAL A 95 4.81 -19.23 -2.28
C VAL A 95 5.37 -18.90 -3.67
N TYR A 96 4.54 -19.07 -4.70
CA TYR A 96 4.88 -18.73 -6.09
C TYR A 96 4.77 -17.22 -6.32
N LEU A 97 5.90 -16.50 -6.33
CA LEU A 97 5.92 -15.02 -6.28
C LEU A 97 5.29 -14.34 -7.49
N GLU A 98 5.41 -14.92 -8.69
CA GLU A 98 4.79 -14.43 -9.92
C GLU A 98 3.25 -14.41 -9.82
N GLY A 99 2.69 -15.24 -8.95
CA GLY A 99 1.26 -15.29 -8.62
C GLY A 99 0.88 -14.50 -7.37
N THR A 100 1.63 -13.45 -7.01
CA THR A 100 1.37 -12.58 -5.84
C THR A 100 1.35 -11.09 -6.20
N LEU A 101 0.90 -10.25 -5.28
CA LEU A 101 1.15 -8.81 -5.32
C LEU A 101 1.60 -8.33 -3.94
N LEU A 102 2.47 -7.32 -3.89
CA LEU A 102 2.84 -6.64 -2.64
C LEU A 102 2.03 -5.36 -2.48
N LYS A 103 1.45 -5.14 -1.30
CA LYS A 103 0.82 -3.88 -0.90
C LYS A 103 1.55 -3.29 0.31
N PRO A 104 2.67 -2.59 0.10
CA PRO A 104 3.42 -1.99 1.19
C PRO A 104 2.94 -0.55 1.42
N ASN A 105 3.32 0.02 2.57
CA ASN A 105 3.38 1.48 2.72
C ASN A 105 4.46 2.05 1.78
N MET A 106 4.29 3.31 1.37
CA MET A 106 5.42 4.09 0.87
C MET A 106 6.38 4.38 2.04
N VAL A 107 7.66 4.62 1.73
CA VAL A 107 8.62 5.07 2.74
C VAL A 107 8.46 6.58 2.90
N THR A 108 7.77 6.98 3.97
CA THR A 108 7.50 8.38 4.31
C THR A 108 8.02 8.68 5.72
N PRO A 109 8.31 9.95 6.07
CA PRO A 109 8.51 10.31 7.47
C PRO A 109 7.25 10.01 8.29
N GLY A 110 7.42 9.92 9.61
CA GLY A 110 6.31 9.82 10.54
C GLY A 110 5.40 11.06 10.44
N GLN A 111 4.12 10.89 10.74
CA GLN A 111 3.10 11.92 10.63
C GLN A 111 3.42 13.17 11.47
N SER A 112 4.12 12.99 12.60
CA SER A 112 4.56 14.05 13.52
C SER A 112 6.00 14.48 13.29
N CYS A 113 6.67 14.01 12.23
CA CYS A 113 8.05 14.38 11.93
C CYS A 113 8.15 15.88 11.60
N SER A 114 9.09 16.55 12.26
CA SER A 114 9.35 17.99 12.06
C SER A 114 10.07 18.26 10.73
N LYS A 115 10.95 17.34 10.29
CA LYS A 115 11.67 17.44 9.02
C LYS A 115 10.72 17.20 7.85
N LYS A 116 10.75 18.10 6.86
CA LYS A 116 9.99 17.99 5.61
C LYS A 116 10.84 17.37 4.53
N TYR A 117 10.20 16.59 3.67
CA TYR A 117 10.83 15.86 2.57
C TYR A 117 10.07 16.16 1.29
N ALA A 118 10.79 16.22 0.18
CA ALA A 118 10.18 16.35 -1.12
C ALA A 118 9.61 14.99 -1.58
N PRO A 119 8.63 14.98 -2.51
CA PRO A 119 8.15 13.74 -3.14
C PRO A 119 9.27 12.87 -3.73
N GLN A 120 10.34 13.50 -4.21
CA GLN A 120 11.51 12.83 -4.78
C GLN A 120 12.32 12.08 -3.72
N ASP A 121 12.35 12.58 -2.47
CA ASP A 121 13.01 11.89 -1.36
C ASP A 121 12.24 10.63 -0.97
N VAL A 122 10.91 10.74 -0.85
CA VAL A 122 9.99 9.60 -0.64
C VAL A 122 10.14 8.57 -1.76
N ALA A 123 10.21 9.03 -3.01
CA ALA A 123 10.39 8.17 -4.16
C ALA A 123 11.73 7.41 -4.11
N LYS A 124 12.82 8.13 -3.84
CA LYS A 124 14.16 7.54 -3.70
C LYS A 124 14.20 6.50 -2.58
N ALA A 125 13.73 6.85 -1.38
CA ALA A 125 13.77 5.97 -0.22
C ALA A 125 12.92 4.71 -0.45
N THR A 126 11.72 4.87 -1.02
CA THR A 126 10.82 3.76 -1.31
C THR A 126 11.40 2.83 -2.38
N VAL A 127 11.79 3.34 -3.55
CA VAL A 127 12.34 2.49 -4.62
C VAL A 127 13.62 1.80 -4.17
N THR A 128 14.47 2.48 -3.40
CA THR A 128 15.69 1.87 -2.83
C THR A 128 15.35 0.71 -1.89
N ALA A 129 14.38 0.89 -0.98
CA ALA A 129 13.97 -0.17 -0.06
C ALA A 129 13.43 -1.40 -0.82
N LEU A 130 12.64 -1.17 -1.87
CA LEU A 130 12.10 -2.25 -2.70
C LEU A 130 13.21 -2.96 -3.50
N GLN A 131 14.12 -2.21 -4.12
CA GLN A 131 15.30 -2.76 -4.82
C GLN A 131 16.18 -3.65 -3.93
N ARG A 132 16.24 -3.37 -2.64
CA ARG A 132 17.03 -4.13 -1.68
C ARG A 132 16.34 -5.40 -1.16
N THR A 133 15.04 -5.57 -1.39
CA THR A 133 14.26 -6.59 -0.66
C THR A 133 13.24 -7.38 -1.48
N VAL A 134 12.69 -6.81 -2.54
CA VAL A 134 11.66 -7.45 -3.36
C VAL A 134 12.33 -8.25 -4.48
N PRO A 135 12.05 -9.55 -4.65
CA PRO A 135 12.53 -10.32 -5.79
C PRO A 135 11.88 -9.85 -7.11
N ALA A 136 12.63 -9.87 -8.21
CA ALA A 136 12.14 -9.45 -9.55
C ALA A 136 10.92 -10.26 -10.05
N ALA A 137 10.70 -11.46 -9.52
CA ALA A 137 9.58 -12.34 -9.87
C ALA A 137 8.20 -11.77 -9.49
N VAL A 138 8.11 -10.86 -8.52
CA VAL A 138 6.83 -10.27 -8.09
C VAL A 138 6.30 -9.37 -9.21
N PRO A 139 5.11 -9.58 -9.78
CA PRO A 139 4.69 -8.82 -10.97
C PRO A 139 4.37 -7.35 -10.67
N GLY A 140 3.95 -7.04 -9.44
CA GLY A 140 3.50 -5.68 -9.11
C GLY A 140 3.46 -5.35 -7.63
N ILE A 141 3.63 -4.05 -7.38
CA ILE A 141 3.58 -3.39 -6.08
C ILE A 141 2.44 -2.39 -6.12
N THR A 142 1.40 -2.65 -5.34
CA THR A 142 0.15 -1.87 -5.30
C THR A 142 0.07 -1.09 -3.99
N PHE A 143 0.68 0.09 -3.91
CA PHE A 143 0.84 0.84 -2.66
C PHE A 143 -0.50 1.13 -1.97
N LEU A 144 -0.50 1.03 -0.64
CA LEU A 144 -1.55 1.64 0.19
C LEU A 144 -1.31 3.14 0.34
N SER A 145 -2.37 3.93 0.50
CA SER A 145 -2.24 5.39 0.69
C SER A 145 -1.91 5.78 2.13
N GLY A 146 -2.18 4.90 3.10
CA GLY A 146 -2.00 5.21 4.52
C GLY A 146 -2.83 6.44 4.93
N GLY A 147 -2.21 7.37 5.65
CA GLY A 147 -2.78 8.65 6.06
C GLY A 147 -2.66 9.79 5.04
N GLN A 148 -2.04 9.55 3.88
CA GLN A 148 -1.81 10.59 2.86
C GLN A 148 -3.14 11.15 2.35
N SER A 149 -3.16 12.44 2.06
CA SER A 149 -4.27 13.07 1.32
C SER A 149 -4.44 12.45 -0.08
N GLU A 150 -5.57 12.68 -0.74
CA GLU A 150 -5.78 12.16 -2.10
C GLU A 150 -4.69 12.66 -3.06
N GLU A 151 -4.32 13.94 -2.95
CA GLU A 151 -3.35 14.58 -3.83
C GLU A 151 -1.92 14.13 -3.55
N GLU A 152 -1.54 14.09 -2.28
CA GLU A 152 -0.22 13.62 -1.85
C GLU A 152 0.04 12.18 -2.33
N ALA A 153 -0.95 11.30 -2.20
CA ALA A 153 -0.82 9.90 -2.64
C ALA A 153 -0.58 9.77 -4.16
N SER A 154 -1.16 10.65 -4.97
CA SER A 154 -0.91 10.68 -6.42
C SER A 154 0.44 11.31 -6.75
N ILE A 155 0.83 12.38 -6.06
CA ILE A 155 2.14 13.03 -6.24
C ILE A 155 3.28 12.07 -5.90
N HIS A 156 3.18 11.34 -4.78
CA HIS A 156 4.20 10.36 -4.41
C HIS A 156 4.23 9.18 -5.38
N LEU A 157 3.07 8.66 -5.82
CA LEU A 157 3.04 7.58 -6.81
C LEU A 157 3.65 7.98 -8.16
N ASP A 158 3.41 9.22 -8.59
CA ASP A 158 4.01 9.78 -9.79
C ASP A 158 5.53 9.93 -9.64
N ALA A 159 5.99 10.46 -8.52
CA ALA A 159 7.41 10.58 -8.22
C ALA A 159 8.12 9.22 -8.19
N LEU A 160 7.49 8.17 -7.64
CA LEU A 160 8.00 6.79 -7.66
C LEU A 160 8.20 6.28 -9.08
N ASN A 161 7.24 6.52 -9.97
CA ASN A 161 7.32 6.07 -11.36
C ASN A 161 8.32 6.88 -12.20
N LYS A 162 8.50 8.18 -11.89
CA LYS A 162 9.53 9.04 -12.50
C LYS A 162 10.93 8.81 -11.97
N TYR A 163 11.10 8.18 -10.80
CA TYR A 163 12.40 7.98 -10.19
C TYR A 163 13.36 7.20 -11.11
N PRO A 164 14.58 7.71 -11.39
CA PRO A 164 15.53 7.04 -12.25
C PRO A 164 16.10 5.80 -11.55
N GLY A 165 15.88 4.62 -12.15
CA GLY A 165 16.35 3.35 -11.58
C GLY A 165 15.56 2.15 -12.07
N LYS A 166 16.17 0.95 -11.95
CA LYS A 166 15.52 -0.31 -12.32
C LYS A 166 14.33 -0.59 -11.40
N LYS A 167 13.16 -0.77 -11.98
CA LYS A 167 11.93 -1.13 -11.28
C LYS A 167 11.36 -2.34 -12.03
N PRO A 168 11.80 -3.58 -11.72
CA PRO A 168 11.39 -4.76 -12.47
C PRO A 168 9.94 -5.21 -12.18
N TRP A 169 9.18 -4.39 -11.43
CA TRP A 169 7.80 -4.60 -11.05
C TRP A 169 6.97 -3.40 -11.48
N ALA A 170 5.67 -3.60 -11.73
CA ALA A 170 4.75 -2.47 -11.85
C ALA A 170 4.63 -1.73 -10.50
N LEU A 171 4.69 -0.40 -10.51
CA LEU A 171 4.42 0.44 -9.33
C LEU A 171 3.08 1.16 -9.50
N THR A 172 2.05 0.70 -8.77
CA THR A 172 0.68 1.21 -8.91
C THR A 172 0.01 1.34 -7.52
N PHE A 173 -1.30 1.57 -7.50
CA PHE A 173 -2.06 1.89 -6.29
C PHE A 173 -3.07 0.80 -5.91
N SER A 174 -3.26 0.63 -4.60
CA SER A 174 -4.39 -0.07 -3.97
C SER A 174 -4.97 0.85 -2.89
N TYR A 175 -5.63 1.91 -3.33
CA TYR A 175 -6.08 3.02 -2.48
C TYR A 175 -7.51 2.84 -2.00
N GLY A 176 -7.74 3.14 -0.73
CA GLY A 176 -9.08 3.33 -0.15
C GLY A 176 -9.39 4.82 -0.06
N ARG A 177 -9.03 5.44 1.07
CA ARG A 177 -9.27 6.88 1.35
C ARG A 177 -8.79 7.81 0.23
N ALA A 178 -7.58 7.59 -0.32
CA ALA A 178 -7.04 8.44 -1.39
C ALA A 178 -7.79 8.36 -2.75
N LEU A 179 -8.77 7.46 -2.89
CA LEU A 179 -9.71 7.42 -4.01
C LEU A 179 -11.14 7.84 -3.63
N GLN A 180 -11.48 7.79 -2.35
CA GLN A 180 -12.87 7.84 -1.89
C GLN A 180 -13.21 9.06 -1.05
N ALA A 181 -12.24 9.81 -0.52
CA ALA A 181 -12.51 10.91 0.41
C ALA A 181 -13.40 11.99 -0.23
N SER A 182 -13.07 12.42 -1.45
CA SER A 182 -13.88 13.39 -2.19
C SER A 182 -15.22 12.81 -2.64
N ALA A 183 -15.22 11.54 -3.08
CA ALA A 183 -16.44 10.86 -3.53
C ALA A 183 -17.48 10.73 -2.41
N LEU A 184 -17.04 10.30 -1.21
CA LEU A 184 -17.90 10.19 -0.03
C LEU A 184 -18.41 11.56 0.42
N LYS A 185 -17.56 12.59 0.39
CA LYS A 185 -17.94 13.97 0.73
C LYS A 185 -18.96 14.54 -0.25
N ALA A 186 -18.82 14.29 -1.55
CA ALA A 186 -19.75 14.73 -2.58
C ALA A 186 -21.10 14.00 -2.49
N TRP A 187 -21.07 12.68 -2.27
CA TRP A 187 -22.27 11.87 -2.18
C TRP A 187 -23.08 12.16 -0.92
N ALA A 188 -22.42 12.29 0.23
CA ALA A 188 -23.03 12.62 1.52
C ALA A 188 -24.24 11.73 1.91
N GLY A 189 -24.33 10.50 1.37
CA GLY A 189 -25.45 9.58 1.62
C GLY A 189 -26.75 9.92 0.89
N LYS A 190 -26.72 10.86 -0.08
CA LYS A 190 -27.91 11.36 -0.78
C LYS A 190 -28.06 10.73 -2.17
N ASN A 191 -29.23 10.20 -2.49
CA ASN A 191 -29.49 9.53 -3.77
C ASN A 191 -29.33 10.48 -4.97
N GLU A 192 -29.74 11.73 -4.81
CA GLU A 192 -29.59 12.79 -5.81
C GLU A 192 -28.13 13.19 -6.04
N SER A 193 -27.22 12.87 -5.11
CA SER A 193 -25.79 13.20 -5.18
C SER A 193 -24.90 12.03 -5.63
N VAL A 194 -25.48 10.90 -6.05
CA VAL A 194 -24.72 9.74 -6.54
C VAL A 194 -23.79 10.12 -7.69
N LYS A 195 -24.29 10.91 -8.65
CA LYS A 195 -23.48 11.37 -9.79
C LYS A 195 -22.30 12.25 -9.37
N ALA A 196 -22.51 13.14 -8.39
CA ALA A 196 -21.44 13.98 -7.85
C ALA A 196 -20.34 13.12 -7.19
N GLY A 197 -20.73 12.08 -6.43
CA GLY A 197 -19.79 11.11 -5.86
C GLY A 197 -19.00 10.35 -6.92
N GLN A 198 -19.67 9.88 -7.98
CA GLN A 198 -19.03 9.19 -9.10
C GLN A 198 -18.03 10.10 -9.83
N ASP A 199 -18.38 11.36 -10.07
CA ASP A 199 -17.51 12.30 -10.77
C ASP A 199 -16.22 12.59 -9.98
N GLU A 200 -16.31 12.76 -8.65
CA GLU A 200 -15.13 12.89 -7.80
C GLU A 200 -14.25 11.63 -7.77
N PHE A 201 -14.88 10.45 -7.73
CA PHE A 201 -14.14 9.19 -7.81
C PHE A 201 -13.38 9.05 -9.14
N ILE A 202 -14.03 9.37 -10.27
CA ILE A 202 -13.40 9.31 -11.61
C ILE A 202 -12.21 10.27 -11.70
N LYS A 203 -12.31 11.47 -11.12
CA LYS A 203 -11.18 12.41 -11.05
C LYS A 203 -9.97 11.78 -10.37
N ARG A 204 -10.13 11.20 -9.17
CA ARG A 204 -9.01 10.53 -8.47
C ARG A 204 -8.54 9.27 -9.17
N ALA A 205 -9.43 8.50 -9.79
CA ALA A 205 -9.04 7.33 -10.58
C ALA A 205 -8.15 7.74 -11.77
N LYS A 206 -8.51 8.82 -12.49
CA LYS A 206 -7.71 9.38 -13.59
C LYS A 206 -6.37 9.92 -13.11
N ALA A 207 -6.33 10.65 -11.99
CA ALA A 207 -5.09 11.15 -11.40
C ALA A 207 -4.11 10.02 -11.08
N ASN A 208 -4.59 8.98 -10.39
CA ASN A 208 -3.76 7.84 -10.02
C ASN A 208 -3.36 6.96 -11.22
N SER A 209 -4.21 6.87 -12.26
CA SER A 209 -3.87 6.20 -13.52
C SER A 209 -2.76 6.91 -14.29
N LEU A 210 -2.68 8.24 -14.23
CA LEU A 210 -1.55 9.01 -14.77
C LEU A 210 -0.32 8.85 -13.89
N ALA A 211 -0.49 8.85 -12.57
CA ALA A 211 0.61 8.74 -11.61
C ALA A 211 1.33 7.40 -11.71
N CYS A 212 0.62 6.28 -11.90
CA CYS A 212 1.26 4.98 -12.10
C CYS A 212 2.05 4.85 -13.42
N GLN A 213 1.93 5.84 -14.32
CA GLN A 213 2.72 5.95 -15.54
C GLN A 213 3.81 7.04 -15.45
N GLY A 214 3.92 7.75 -14.33
CA GLY A 214 4.81 8.91 -14.21
C GLY A 214 4.39 10.07 -15.12
N LYS A 215 3.08 10.23 -15.37
CA LYS A 215 2.51 11.26 -16.25
C LYS A 215 1.59 12.22 -15.52
N TYR A 216 1.47 12.10 -14.20
CA TYR A 216 0.65 13.04 -13.43
C TYR A 216 1.40 14.35 -13.24
N VAL A 217 0.63 15.45 -13.23
CA VAL A 217 1.10 16.78 -12.91
C VAL A 217 0.34 17.24 -11.68
N ALA A 218 1.07 17.61 -10.61
CA ALA A 218 0.47 18.01 -9.35
C ALA A 218 -0.56 19.14 -9.56
N GLY A 219 -1.75 18.99 -8.97
CA GLY A 219 -2.85 19.94 -9.11
C GLY A 219 -3.56 19.96 -10.47
N SER A 220 -3.18 19.12 -11.43
CA SER A 220 -3.83 19.08 -12.76
C SER A 220 -5.25 18.51 -12.74
N ILE A 221 -5.62 17.78 -11.67
CA ILE A 221 -6.96 17.25 -11.46
C ILE A 221 -7.38 17.56 -10.02
N ASP A 222 -8.25 18.55 -9.86
CA ASP A 222 -8.76 18.96 -8.56
C ASP A 222 -9.88 18.04 -8.05
N SER A 223 -10.00 17.90 -6.73
CA SER A 223 -11.05 17.13 -6.06
C SER A 223 -11.45 17.76 -4.71
N LEU A 224 -12.69 17.54 -4.28
CA LEU A 224 -13.32 18.25 -3.13
C LEU A 224 -12.61 18.13 -1.77
N ALA A 225 -11.79 17.10 -1.59
CA ALA A 225 -11.02 16.81 -0.39
C ALA A 225 -9.55 16.51 -0.72
N SER A 226 -9.05 17.00 -1.87
CA SER A 226 -7.73 16.69 -2.42
C SER A 226 -6.58 16.84 -1.42
N LYS A 227 -6.61 17.91 -0.61
CA LYS A 227 -5.57 18.28 0.36
C LYS A 227 -5.86 17.85 1.80
N SER A 228 -7.05 17.31 2.08
CA SER A 228 -7.40 16.90 3.44
C SER A 228 -6.58 15.67 3.84
N SER A 229 -5.85 15.75 4.95
CA SER A 229 -5.16 14.59 5.50
C SER A 229 -6.17 13.49 5.79
N ASN A 230 -5.84 12.27 5.38
CA ASN A 230 -6.63 11.09 5.66
C ASN A 230 -6.17 10.39 6.94
N PHE A 231 -5.18 10.93 7.64
CA PHE A 231 -4.65 10.35 8.86
C PHE A 231 -5.68 10.39 9.99
N VAL A 232 -5.82 9.27 10.69
CA VAL A 232 -6.65 9.13 11.89
C VAL A 232 -5.73 8.68 13.02
N PRO A 233 -5.45 9.53 14.03
CA PRO A 233 -4.59 9.15 15.15
C PRO A 233 -5.15 7.92 15.85
N THR A 234 -4.28 7.05 16.36
CA THR A 234 -4.66 5.86 17.12
C THR A 234 -5.69 5.01 16.39
N HIS A 235 -5.25 4.27 15.36
CA HIS A 235 -6.07 3.17 14.88
C HIS A 235 -6.21 2.15 16.02
N ALA A 236 -7.28 2.27 16.80
CA ALA A 236 -7.75 1.26 17.73
C ALA A 236 -8.32 0.14 16.86
N TYR A 237 -7.47 -0.84 16.54
CA TYR A 237 -7.89 -2.15 16.07
C TYR A 237 -7.91 -3.08 17.28
#